data_AF-A0A1G5RW80-F1
#
_entry.id   AF-A0A1G5RW80-F1
#
_cell.length_a   1.000
_cell.length_b   1.000
_cell.length_c   1.000
_cell.angle_alpha   90.00
_cell.angle_beta   90.00
_cell.angle_gamma   90.00
#
_symmetry.space_group_name_H-M   'P 1'
#
loop_
_entity.id
_entity.type
_entity.pdbx_description
1 polymer ?
#
loop_
_entity_poly.entity_id
_entity_poly.type
_entity_poly.pdbx_seq_one_letter_code
_entity_poly.pdbx_strand_id
1 'polypeptide(L)'
;MGQATFSVRMDESLKKQFDGLCQEFGMNATTAINVFARAVVRQRKIPFEIASSSAEITREGAMQAFMDLRNQAKANGVSDMSLEEINKEISLARKEARNGYKNITE
;
A
#
# COMPACT_ATOMS: atom_id res chain seq x y z
N MET A 1 26.69 3.72 -20.56
CA MET A 1 25.53 3.38 -19.71
C MET A 1 25.56 1.89 -19.46
N GLY A 2 25.49 1.42 -18.21
CA GLY A 2 25.49 -0.01 -17.91
C GLY A 2 24.20 -0.67 -18.39
N GLN A 3 24.31 -1.81 -19.07
CA GLN A 3 23.17 -2.68 -19.36
C GLN A 3 23.05 -3.71 -18.24
N ALA A 4 21.83 -3.89 -17.73
CA ALA A 4 21.49 -4.94 -16.79
C ALA A 4 20.45 -5.85 -17.43
N THR A 5 20.63 -7.17 -17.29
CA THR A 5 19.72 -8.17 -17.84
C THR A 5 18.65 -8.51 -16.82
N PHE A 6 17.38 -8.55 -17.27
CA PHE A 6 16.23 -8.92 -16.45
C PHE A 6 15.50 -10.10 -17.10
N SER A 7 15.51 -11.26 -16.42
CA SER A 7 14.90 -12.49 -16.91
C SER A 7 13.72 -12.88 -16.03
N VAL A 8 12.55 -13.11 -16.63
CA VAL A 8 11.31 -13.47 -15.92
C VAL A 8 10.74 -14.75 -16.52
N ARG A 9 10.36 -15.70 -15.65
CA ARG A 9 9.56 -16.86 -16.06
C ARG A 9 8.09 -16.49 -15.99
N MET A 10 7.36 -16.79 -17.05
CA MET A 10 5.93 -16.56 -17.17
C MET A 10 5.28 -17.71 -17.93
N ASP A 11 3.99 -17.90 -17.68
CA ASP A 11 3.20 -18.86 -18.43
C ASP A 11 3.16 -18.51 -19.93
N GLU A 12 3.13 -19.52 -20.79
CA GLU A 12 3.16 -19.34 -22.24
C GLU A 12 1.91 -18.60 -22.74
N SER A 13 0.73 -18.95 -22.21
CA SER A 13 -0.53 -18.31 -22.60
C SER A 13 -0.58 -16.85 -22.16
N LEU A 14 -0.01 -16.54 -20.99
CA LEU A 14 0.12 -15.17 -20.48
C LEU A 14 1.07 -14.35 -21.36
N LYS A 15 2.23 -14.90 -21.75
CA LYS A 15 3.18 -14.23 -22.66
C LYS A 15 2.54 -13.89 -23.99
N LYS A 16 1.78 -14.82 -24.58
CA LYS A 16 1.11 -14.60 -25.87
C LYS A 16 0.08 -13.47 -25.79
N GLN A 17 -0.75 -13.45 -24.75
CA GLN A 17 -1.71 -12.38 -24.51
C GLN A 17 -1.02 -11.03 -24.29
N PHE A 18 0.03 -11.02 -23.47
CA PHE A 18 0.80 -9.81 -23.18
C PHE A 18 1.45 -9.22 -24.43
N ASP A 19 2.05 -10.06 -25.30
CA ASP A 19 2.67 -9.58 -26.54
C ASP A 19 1.64 -9.05 -27.53
N GLY A 20 0.48 -9.70 -27.66
CA GLY A 20 -0.62 -9.20 -28.48
C GLY A 20 -1.04 -7.80 -28.03
N LEU A 21 -1.27 -7.63 -26.73
CA LEU A 21 -1.65 -6.33 -26.15
C LEU A 21 -0.55 -5.27 -26.34
N CYS A 22 0.72 -5.63 -26.15
CA CYS A 22 1.83 -4.71 -26.38
C CYS A 22 1.86 -4.22 -27.84
N GLN A 23 1.61 -5.11 -28.81
CA GLN A 23 1.55 -4.76 -30.23
C GLN A 23 0.37 -3.82 -30.53
N GLU A 24 -0.79 -4.04 -29.93
CA GLU A 24 -1.93 -3.12 -30.03
C GLU A 24 -1.59 -1.72 -29.49
N PHE A 25 -0.75 -1.64 -28.46
CA PHE A 25 -0.24 -0.38 -27.92
C PHE A 25 0.95 0.21 -28.71
N GLY A 26 1.38 -0.45 -29.79
CA GLY A 26 2.50 0.00 -30.61
C GLY A 26 3.86 -0.12 -29.93
N MET A 27 4.01 -1.02 -28.96
CA MET A 27 5.27 -1.26 -28.25
C MET A 27 5.60 -2.76 -28.12
N ASN A 28 6.84 -3.06 -27.76
CA ASN A 28 7.25 -4.43 -27.47
C ASN A 28 7.19 -4.72 -25.95
N ALA A 29 7.21 -6.00 -25.59
CA ALA A 29 7.20 -6.45 -24.20
C ALA A 29 8.35 -5.84 -23.37
N THR A 30 9.55 -5.72 -23.94
CA THR A 30 10.70 -5.12 -23.26
C THR A 30 10.47 -3.65 -22.89
N THR A 31 9.87 -2.87 -23.80
CA THR A 31 9.49 -1.48 -23.56
C THR A 31 8.42 -1.41 -22.48
N ALA A 32 7.39 -2.25 -22.54
CA ALA A 32 6.33 -2.30 -21.53
C ALA A 32 6.87 -2.60 -20.12
N ILE A 33 7.77 -3.58 -19.98
CA ILE A 33 8.43 -3.90 -18.70
C ILE A 33 9.30 -2.74 -18.20
N ASN A 34 10.02 -2.05 -19.09
CA ASN A 34 10.80 -0.87 -18.72
C ASN A 34 9.91 0.30 -18.25
N VAL A 35 8.77 0.52 -18.91
CA VAL A 35 7.79 1.54 -18.51
C VAL A 35 7.20 1.19 -17.14
N PHE A 36 6.84 -0.08 -16.92
CA PHE A 36 6.37 -0.57 -15.63
C PHE A 36 7.42 -0.33 -14.52
N ALA A 37 8.67 -0.73 -14.73
CA ALA A 37 9.74 -0.53 -13.75
C ALA A 37 9.93 0.96 -13.41
N ARG A 38 9.89 1.84 -14.42
CA ARG A 38 9.96 3.30 -14.20
C ARG A 38 8.77 3.81 -13.40
N ALA A 39 7.55 3.32 -13.67
CA ALA A 39 6.36 3.70 -12.93
C ALA A 39 6.43 3.28 -11.46
N VAL A 40 6.91 2.06 -11.18
CA VAL A 40 7.13 1.56 -9.81
C VAL A 40 8.14 2.42 -9.06
N VAL A 41 9.28 2.73 -9.67
CA VAL A 41 10.33 3.57 -9.05
C VAL A 41 9.81 4.99 -8.80
N ARG A 42 9.10 5.58 -9.77
CA ARG A 42 8.56 6.94 -9.67
C ARG A 42 7.52 7.07 -8.56
N GLN A 43 6.66 6.07 -8.40
CA GLN A 43 5.54 6.12 -7.46
C GLN A 43 5.85 5.45 -6.11
N ARG A 44 6.96 4.72 -6.00
CA ARG A 44 7.31 3.86 -4.84
C ARG A 44 6.19 2.88 -4.46
N LYS A 45 5.40 2.45 -5.44
CA LYS A 45 4.32 1.46 -5.31
C LYS A 45 4.08 0.77 -6.64
N ILE A 46 3.42 -0.37 -6.61
CA ILE A 46 2.97 -1.05 -7.83
C ILE A 46 1.88 -0.19 -8.50
N PRO A 47 2.03 0.18 -9.79
CA PRO A 47 1.14 1.10 -10.51
C PRO A 47 -0.17 0.45 -10.98
N PHE A 48 -0.63 -0.56 -10.25
CA PHE A 48 -1.93 -1.20 -10.40
C PHE A 48 -2.39 -1.68 -9.03
N GLU A 49 -3.69 -1.83 -8.85
CA GLU A 49 -4.26 -2.35 -7.61
C GLU A 49 -3.94 -3.84 -7.48
N ILE A 50 -3.42 -4.24 -6.31
CA ILE A 50 -3.23 -5.65 -5.98
C ILE A 50 -4.41 -6.06 -5.10
N ALA A 51 -5.42 -6.63 -5.73
CA ALA A 51 -6.55 -7.23 -5.04
C ALA A 51 -6.41 -8.76 -5.09
N SER A 52 -6.55 -9.41 -3.93
CA SER A 52 -6.89 -10.82 -3.88
C SER A 52 -8.41 -10.93 -3.90
N SER A 53 -8.97 -11.83 -4.72
CA SER A 53 -10.42 -12.09 -4.78
C SER A 53 -11.03 -12.54 -3.44
N SER A 54 -10.20 -12.77 -2.42
CA SER A 54 -10.54 -13.30 -1.11
C SER A 54 -10.28 -12.28 0.00
N ALA A 55 -11.04 -11.19 -0.01
CA ALA A 55 -11.49 -10.39 1.15
C ALA A 55 -11.77 -8.98 0.64
N GLU A 56 -12.96 -8.79 0.11
CA GLU A 56 -13.59 -7.48 0.05
C GLU A 56 -13.75 -6.97 1.49
N ILE A 57 -12.70 -6.42 2.07
CA ILE A 57 -12.91 -5.36 3.06
C ILE A 57 -13.37 -4.17 2.23
N THR A 58 -14.66 -4.18 1.88
CA THR A 58 -15.29 -3.03 1.25
C THR A 58 -15.12 -1.84 2.19
N ARG A 59 -15.01 -0.64 1.61
CA ARG A 59 -15.01 0.60 2.38
C ARG A 59 -16.19 0.65 3.38
N GLU A 60 -17.32 0.07 2.97
CA GLU A 60 -18.52 -0.10 3.78
C GLU A 60 -18.29 -1.06 4.96
N GLY A 61 -17.74 -2.26 4.73
CA GLY A 61 -17.41 -3.21 5.79
C GLY A 61 -16.42 -2.66 6.81
N ALA A 62 -15.39 -1.94 6.34
CA ALA A 62 -14.44 -1.25 7.23
C ALA A 62 -15.12 -0.15 8.05
N MET A 63 -16.02 0.63 7.44
CA MET A 63 -16.73 1.71 8.11
C MET A 63 -17.72 1.17 9.16
N GLN A 64 -18.37 0.05 8.86
CA GLN A 64 -19.30 -0.60 9.78
C GLN A 64 -18.58 -1.20 11.00
N ALA A 65 -17.47 -1.90 10.79
CA ALA A 65 -16.61 -2.37 11.88
C ALA A 65 -16.09 -1.23 12.76
N PHE A 66 -15.74 -0.08 12.15
CA PHE A 66 -15.34 1.11 12.89
C PHE A 66 -16.48 1.72 13.71
N MET A 67 -17.71 1.75 13.16
CA MET A 67 -18.89 2.23 13.88
C MET A 67 -19.25 1.32 15.06
N ASP A 68 -19.16 0.00 14.90
CA ASP A 68 -19.42 -0.96 15.97
C ASP A 68 -18.42 -0.80 17.12
N LEU A 69 -17.13 -0.69 16.82
CA LEU A 69 -16.09 -0.40 17.82
C LEU A 69 -16.37 0.92 18.55
N ARG A 70 -16.80 1.96 17.83
CA ARG A 70 -17.14 3.26 18.41
C ARG A 70 -18.37 3.18 19.32
N ASN A 71 -19.38 2.42 18.95
CA ASN A 71 -20.58 2.20 19.77
C ASN A 71 -20.24 1.41 21.04
N GLN A 72 -19.36 0.41 20.94
CA GLN A 72 -18.87 -0.34 22.09
C GLN A 72 -18.03 0.54 23.04
N ALA A 73 -17.17 1.40 22.50
CA ALA A 73 -16.41 2.35 23.31
C ALA A 73 -17.33 3.35 24.05
N LYS A 74 -18.43 3.76 23.41
CA LYS A 74 -19.48 4.59 24.06
C LYS A 74 -20.20 3.84 25.16
N ALA A 75 -20.61 2.60 24.91
CA ALA A 75 -21.30 1.77 25.90
C ALA A 75 -20.42 1.48 27.12
N ASN A 76 -19.11 1.33 26.92
CA ASN A 76 -18.13 1.11 27.98
C ASN A 76 -17.58 2.40 28.62
N GLY A 77 -18.10 3.58 28.24
CA GLY A 77 -17.71 4.87 28.84
C GLY A 77 -16.30 5.37 28.48
N VAL A 78 -15.65 4.81 27.45
CA VAL A 78 -14.29 5.15 27.03
C VAL A 78 -14.29 6.18 25.88
N SER A 79 -15.44 6.73 25.51
CA SER A 79 -15.63 7.45 24.25
C SER A 79 -15.37 8.96 24.28
N ASP A 80 -15.12 9.56 25.44
CA ASP A 80 -15.00 11.01 25.58
C ASP A 80 -13.60 11.41 26.02
N MET A 81 -12.61 11.20 25.13
CA MET A 81 -11.36 11.94 25.22
C MET A 81 -11.52 13.22 24.43
N SER A 82 -11.26 14.37 25.07
CA SER A 82 -11.28 15.65 24.37
C SER A 82 -10.24 15.68 23.25
N LEU A 83 -10.45 16.53 22.23
CA LEU A 83 -9.45 16.74 21.17
C LEU A 83 -8.09 17.15 21.74
N GLU A 84 -8.07 17.82 22.89
CA GLU A 84 -6.84 18.21 23.59
C GLU A 84 -6.12 16.99 24.18
N GLU A 85 -6.83 16.08 24.83
CA GLU A 85 -6.26 14.84 25.38
C GLU A 85 -5.72 13.93 24.27
N ILE A 86 -6.46 13.79 23.16
CA ILE A 86 -6.03 13.04 21.99
C ILE A 86 -4.73 13.63 21.42
N ASN A 87 -4.68 14.94 21.22
CA ASN A 87 -3.48 15.60 20.69
C ASN A 87 -2.29 15.49 21.64
N LYS A 88 -2.54 15.57 22.95
CA LYS A 88 -1.52 15.40 23.99
C LYS A 88 -0.94 13.99 23.95
N GLU A 89 -1.77 12.95 23.89
CA GLU A 89 -1.32 11.56 23.80
C GLU A 89 -0.54 11.28 22.50
N ILE A 90 -1.05 11.74 21.34
CA ILE A 90 -0.35 11.61 20.05
C ILE A 90 1.02 12.30 20.10
N SER A 91 1.11 13.48 20.74
CA SER A 91 2.38 14.20 20.88
C SER A 91 3.38 13.45 21.77
N LEU A 92 2.90 12.85 22.86
CA LEU A 92 3.70 12.07 23.80
C LEU A 92 4.21 10.79 23.13
N ALA A 93 3.32 10.00 22.51
CA ALA A 93 3.69 8.78 21.80
C ALA A 93 4.69 9.04 20.66
N ARG A 94 4.53 10.14 19.91
CA ARG A 94 5.50 10.55 18.87
C ARG A 94 6.84 10.96 19.45
N LYS A 95 6.85 11.63 20.61
CA LYS A 95 8.08 12.04 21.31
C LYS A 95 8.81 10.81 21.89
N GLU A 96 8.07 9.86 22.46
CA GLU A 96 8.61 8.59 22.96
C GLU A 96 9.17 7.73 21.84
N ALA A 97 8.46 7.60 20.71
CA ALA A 97 9.01 6.93 19.53
C ALA A 97 10.32 7.59 19.07
N ARG A 98 10.38 8.92 19.04
CA ARG A 98 11.59 9.68 18.67
C ARG A 98 12.74 9.51 19.67
N ASN A 99 12.44 9.40 20.97
CA ASN A 99 13.44 9.14 22.01
C ASN A 99 13.93 7.68 22.00
N GLY A 100 13.05 6.72 21.69
CA GLY A 100 13.42 5.31 21.51
C GLY A 100 14.42 5.10 20.39
N TYR A 101 14.30 5.85 19.28
CA TYR A 101 15.31 5.86 18.20
C TYR A 101 16.65 6.50 18.58
N LYS A 102 16.67 7.39 19.58
CA LYS A 102 17.91 8.04 20.03
C LYS A 102 18.73 7.14 20.95
N ASN A 103 18.06 6.35 21.80
CA ASN A 103 18.69 5.41 22.75
C ASN A 103 19.25 4.13 22.10
N ILE A 104 19.04 3.91 20.80
CA ILE A 104 19.62 2.78 20.04
C ILE A 104 20.81 3.21 19.14
N THR A 105 21.12 4.51 19.10
CA THR A 105 22.19 5.09 18.27
C THR A 105 23.32 5.74 19.08
N GLU A 106 23.31 5.61 20.41
CA GLU A 106 24.40 5.99 21.32
C GLU A 106 25.05 4.74 21.92
#